data_AF-A0A655C426-F1
#
_entry.id   AF-A0A655C426-F1
#
_cell.length_a   1.000
_cell.length_b   1.000
_cell.length_c   1.000
_cell.angle_alpha   90.00
_cell.angle_beta   90.00
_cell.angle_gamma   90.00
#
_symmetry.space_group_name_H-M   'P 1'
#
loop_
_entity.id
_entity.type
_entity.pdbx_description
1 polymer ?
#
loop_
_entity_poly.entity_id
_entity_poly.type
_entity_poly.pdbx_seq_one_letter_code
_entity_poly.pdbx_strand_id
1 'polypeptide(L)'
;MLNINNLRDINSDRENGKNTLVVRLGDVNARRYHACLLLGALLCLALFNLLSLHSPWGWLFILAAPLLIKQARYVMREREPAAMRPMLERTVKGALLTNLLFVIGILLSQWAV
;
A
#
# COMPACT_ATOMS: atom_id res chain seq x y z
N MET A 1 5.20 2.77 -0.68
CA MET A 1 6.67 2.54 -0.77
C MET A 1 7.43 3.42 0.20
N LEU A 2 7.33 4.74 0.08
CA LEU A 2 8.13 5.68 0.87
C LEU A 2 8.03 5.45 2.39
N ASN A 3 6.82 5.20 2.91
CA ASN A 3 6.64 4.98 4.34
C ASN A 3 7.40 3.75 4.88
N ILE A 4 7.49 2.66 4.11
CA ILE A 4 8.25 1.46 4.53
C ILE A 4 9.76 1.73 4.49
N ASN A 5 10.24 2.49 3.51
CA ASN A 5 11.64 2.92 3.48
C ASN A 5 11.99 3.73 4.72
N ASN A 6 11.17 4.71 5.06
CA ASN A 6 11.40 5.55 6.24
C ASN A 6 11.21 4.77 7.56
N LEU A 7 10.37 3.73 7.58
CA LEU A 7 10.20 2.84 8.73
C LEU A 7 11.41 1.93 8.97
N ARG A 8 12.02 1.43 7.89
CA ARG A 8 13.28 0.67 7.96
C ARG A 8 14.40 1.50 8.58
N ASP A 9 14.47 2.78 8.21
CA ASP A 9 15.59 3.65 8.57
C ASP A 9 15.30 4.53 9.80
N ILE A 10 14.21 4.29 10.54
CA ILE A 10 13.71 5.17 11.62
C ILE A 10 14.75 5.48 12.71
N ASN A 11 15.53 4.50 13.16
CA ASN A 11 16.52 4.70 14.22
C ASN A 11 17.68 5.55 13.72
N SER A 12 18.23 5.21 12.55
CA SER A 12 19.31 5.95 11.91
C SER A 12 18.88 7.38 11.54
N ASP A 13 17.65 7.56 11.04
CA ASP A 13 17.11 8.88 10.73
C ASP A 13 16.92 9.73 12.00
N ARG A 14 16.52 9.12 13.12
CA ARG A 14 16.41 9.80 14.42
C ARG A 14 17.79 10.20 14.96
N GLU A 15 18.77 9.31 14.93
CA GLU A 15 20.14 9.57 15.41
C GLU A 15 20.82 10.67 14.60
N ASN A 16 20.55 10.73 13.29
CA ASN A 16 21.05 11.77 12.40
C ASN A 16 20.22 13.08 12.42
N GLY A 17 19.24 13.20 13.32
CA GLY A 17 18.43 14.41 13.46
C GLY A 17 17.50 14.72 12.28
N LYS A 18 17.14 13.72 11.46
CA LYS A 18 16.24 13.91 10.32
C LYS A 18 14.79 13.99 10.77
N ASN A 19 14.06 14.95 10.18
CA ASN A 19 12.64 15.19 10.45
C ASN A 19 11.71 14.43 9.48
N THR A 20 11.90 13.12 9.31
CA THR A 20 11.01 12.33 8.44
C THR A 20 9.62 12.15 9.08
N LEU A 21 8.60 11.92 8.24
CA LEU A 21 7.22 11.73 8.70
C LEU A 21 7.11 10.58 9.73
N VAL A 22 7.90 9.52 9.53
CA VAL A 22 7.96 8.37 10.43
C VAL A 22 8.59 8.73 11.78
N VAL A 23 9.67 9.52 11.79
CA VAL A 23 10.30 10.00 13.04
C VAL A 23 9.34 10.88 13.84
N ARG A 24 8.56 11.73 13.16
CA ARG A 24 7.55 12.60 13.79
C ARG A 24 6.34 11.84 14.32
N LEU A 25 5.83 10.86 13.58
CA LEU A 25 4.69 10.03 13.99
C LEU A 25 5.08 9.02 15.08
N GLY A 26 6.32 8.55 15.07
CA GLY A 26 6.78 7.42 15.87
C GLY A 26 6.43 6.07 15.23
N ASP A 27 7.15 5.03 15.64
CA ASP A 27 7.08 3.68 15.05
C ASP A 27 5.65 3.12 14.94
N VAL A 28 4.88 3.20 16.04
CA VAL A 28 3.51 2.67 16.08
C VAL A 28 2.57 3.42 15.13
N ASN A 29 2.58 4.75 15.14
CA ASN A 29 1.69 5.54 14.30
C ASN A 29 2.12 5.50 12.82
N ALA A 30 3.42 5.39 12.53
CA ALA A 30 3.92 5.19 11.17
C ALA A 30 3.43 3.88 10.55
N ARG A 31 3.30 2.82 11.35
CA ARG A 31 2.71 1.54 10.92
C ARG A 31 1.20 1.64 10.69
N ARG A 32 0.47 2.31 11.60
CA ARG A 32 -0.96 2.60 11.41
C ARG A 32 -1.19 3.43 10.14
N TYR A 33 -0.37 4.45 9.93
CA TYR A 33 -0.38 5.26 8.72
C TYR A 33 -0.14 4.41 7.47
N HIS A 34 0.75 3.42 7.50
CA HIS A 34 0.92 2.48 6.40
C HIS A 34 -0.37 1.71 6.08
N ALA A 35 -1.04 1.18 7.10
CA ALA A 35 -2.32 0.48 6.92
C ALA A 35 -3.40 1.42 6.36
N CYS A 36 -3.48 2.65 6.86
CA CYS A 36 -4.40 3.67 6.34
C CYS A 36 -4.12 4.00 4.87
N LEU A 37 -2.85 4.09 4.45
CA LEU A 37 -2.50 4.32 3.05
C LEU A 37 -2.95 3.17 2.14
N LEU A 38 -2.78 1.91 2.58
CA LEU A 38 -3.22 0.75 1.81
C LEU A 38 -4.74 0.68 1.68
N LEU A 39 -5.45 0.94 2.78
CA LEU A 39 -6.91 0.99 2.77
C LEU A 39 -7.41 2.16 1.90
N GLY A 40 -6.81 3.35 2.06
CA GLY A 40 -7.14 4.54 1.27
C GLY A 40 -6.94 4.30 -0.23
N ALA A 41 -5.87 3.61 -0.63
CA ALA A 41 -5.66 3.25 -2.03
C ALA A 41 -6.81 2.38 -2.58
N LEU A 42 -7.23 1.34 -1.85
CA LEU A 42 -8.37 0.50 -2.25
C LEU A 42 -9.68 1.30 -2.32
N LEU A 43 -9.92 2.19 -1.36
CA LEU A 43 -11.11 3.05 -1.34
C LEU A 43 -11.12 4.03 -2.53
N CYS A 44 -9.99 4.63 -2.87
CA CYS A 44 -9.88 5.52 -4.03
C CYS A 44 -10.16 4.77 -5.34
N LEU A 45 -9.61 3.56 -5.52
CA LEU A 45 -9.88 2.74 -6.70
C LEU A 45 -11.34 2.31 -6.78
N ALA A 46 -11.93 1.92 -5.65
CA ALA A 46 -13.35 1.59 -5.57
C ALA A 46 -14.25 2.78 -5.92
N LEU A 47 -13.93 3.96 -5.37
CA LEU A 47 -14.67 5.19 -5.65
C LEU A 47 -14.54 5.59 -7.12
N PHE A 48 -13.34 5.51 -7.71
CA PHE A 48 -13.16 5.75 -9.13
C PHE A 48 -14.00 4.80 -9.99
N ASN A 49 -14.00 3.50 -9.65
CA ASN A 49 -14.77 2.51 -10.39
C ASN A 49 -16.29 2.78 -10.33
N LEU A 50 -16.78 3.15 -9.14
CA LEU A 50 -18.18 3.52 -8.91
C LEU A 50 -18.60 4.76 -9.69
N LEU A 51 -17.73 5.77 -9.77
CA LEU A 51 -18.07 7.06 -10.41
C LEU A 51 -17.86 7.04 -11.93
N SER A 52 -16.89 6.28 -12.43
CA SER A 52 -16.44 6.40 -13.83
C SER A 52 -16.81 5.21 -14.72
N LEU A 53 -16.66 3.96 -14.24
CA LEU A 53 -16.69 2.77 -15.10
C LEU A 53 -18.04 2.05 -15.09
N HIS A 54 -18.75 2.03 -13.95
CA HIS A 54 -20.03 1.33 -13.78
C HIS A 54 -20.04 -0.15 -14.23
N SER A 55 -18.87 -0.79 -14.28
CA SER A 55 -18.68 -2.14 -14.80
C SER A 55 -18.18 -3.09 -13.72
N PRO A 56 -18.66 -4.36 -13.70
CA PRO A 56 -18.12 -5.39 -12.81
C PRO A 56 -16.62 -5.62 -12.99
N TRP A 57 -16.11 -5.44 -14.21
CA TRP A 57 -14.71 -5.68 -14.55
C TRP A 57 -13.75 -4.68 -13.88
N GLY A 58 -14.19 -3.45 -13.61
CA GLY A 58 -13.35 -2.47 -12.93
C GLY A 58 -13.05 -2.80 -11.46
N TRP A 59 -13.68 -3.85 -10.89
CA TRP A 59 -13.39 -4.35 -9.54
C TRP A 59 -12.25 -5.37 -9.45
N LEU A 60 -11.58 -5.69 -10.57
CA LEU A 60 -10.47 -6.67 -10.63
C LEU A 60 -9.34 -6.38 -9.62
N PHE A 61 -9.10 -5.11 -9.27
CA PHE A 61 -8.10 -4.73 -8.26
C PHE A 61 -8.37 -5.31 -6.86
N ILE A 62 -9.61 -5.70 -6.55
CA ILE A 62 -9.96 -6.34 -5.26
C ILE A 62 -9.19 -7.65 -5.08
N LEU A 63 -8.81 -8.34 -6.16
CA LEU A 63 -7.99 -9.56 -6.07
C LEU A 63 -6.61 -9.30 -5.43
N ALA A 64 -6.10 -8.06 -5.46
CA ALA A 64 -4.89 -7.68 -4.75
C ALA A 64 -5.12 -7.40 -3.25
N ALA A 65 -6.36 -7.19 -2.80
CA ALA A 65 -6.68 -6.81 -1.42
C ALA A 65 -6.18 -7.83 -0.37
N PRO A 66 -6.31 -9.16 -0.53
CA PRO A 66 -5.77 -10.13 0.42
C PRO A 66 -4.26 -10.01 0.59
N LEU A 67 -3.54 -9.71 -0.48
CA LEU A 67 -2.09 -9.49 -0.46
C LEU A 67 -1.74 -8.21 0.30
N LEU A 68 -2.45 -7.11 0.03
CA LEU A 68 -2.26 -5.83 0.73
C LEU A 68 -2.58 -5.95 2.23
N ILE A 69 -3.65 -6.66 2.59
CA ILE A 69 -4.05 -6.91 3.99
C ILE A 69 -3.02 -7.80 4.70
N LYS A 70 -2.52 -8.85 4.04
CA LYS A 70 -1.43 -9.69 4.58
C LYS A 70 -0.18 -8.85 4.83
N GLN A 71 0.12 -7.90 3.94
CA GLN A 71 1.23 -6.99 4.14
C GLN A 71 1.02 -6.02 5.30
N ALA A 72 -0.13 -5.34 5.35
CA ALA A 72 -0.47 -4.43 6.46
C ALA A 72 -0.34 -5.14 7.81
N ARG A 73 -0.89 -6.36 7.93
CA ARG A 73 -0.78 -7.17 9.16
C ARG A 73 0.66 -7.52 9.52
N TYR A 74 1.48 -7.88 8.54
CA TYR A 74 2.88 -8.18 8.77
C TYR A 74 3.66 -6.94 9.25
N VAL A 75 3.47 -5.76 8.62
CA VAL A 75 4.07 -4.49 9.08
C VAL A 75 3.64 -4.14 10.51
N MET A 76 2.39 -4.42 10.88
CA MET A 76 1.89 -4.14 12.22
C MET A 76 2.45 -5.09 13.29
N ARG A 77 2.75 -6.34 12.92
CA ARG A 77 3.22 -7.36 13.86
C ARG A 77 4.74 -7.34 14.03
N GLU A 78 5.46 -7.17 12.93
CA GLU A 78 6.91 -7.32 12.91
C GLU A 78 7.61 -6.02 13.31
N ARG A 79 8.42 -6.06 14.37
CA ARG A 79 9.08 -4.87 14.93
C ARG A 79 10.53 -4.75 14.49
N GLU A 80 11.13 -5.82 13.97
CA GLU A 80 12.52 -5.78 13.56
C GLU A 80 12.73 -4.95 12.29
N PRO A 81 13.65 -3.96 12.29
CA PRO A 81 13.99 -3.18 11.10
C PRO A 81 14.53 -4.06 9.95
N ALA A 82 15.24 -5.14 10.28
CA ALA A 82 15.78 -6.09 9.30
C ALA A 82 14.67 -6.74 8.45
N ALA A 83 13.52 -7.01 9.04
CA ALA A 83 12.37 -7.58 8.35
C ALA A 83 11.66 -6.58 7.40
N MET A 84 11.97 -5.28 7.50
CA MET A 84 11.40 -4.27 6.60
C MET A 84 12.04 -4.28 5.20
N ARG A 85 13.28 -4.79 5.06
CA ARG A 85 13.95 -4.94 3.75
C ARG A 85 13.17 -5.81 2.75
N PRO A 86 12.85 -7.08 3.06
CA PRO A 86 12.04 -7.91 2.16
C PRO A 86 10.61 -7.37 2.03
N MET A 87 10.15 -6.58 3.00
CA MET A 87 8.84 -5.97 2.96
C MET A 87 8.70 -4.91 1.88
N LEU A 88 9.75 -4.10 1.66
CA LEU A 88 9.76 -3.11 0.59
C LEU A 88 9.50 -3.74 -0.77
N GLU A 89 10.21 -4.83 -1.09
CA GLU A 89 10.04 -5.56 -2.34
C GLU A 89 8.61 -6.08 -2.50
N ARG A 90 8.05 -6.65 -1.41
CA ARG A 90 6.66 -7.11 -1.39
C ARG A 90 5.69 -5.96 -1.66
N THR A 91 5.89 -4.80 -1.05
CA THR A 91 5.01 -3.65 -1.24
C THR A 91 5.06 -3.18 -2.68
N VAL A 92 6.25 -3.09 -3.28
CA VAL A 92 6.41 -2.73 -4.71
C VAL A 92 5.66 -3.71 -5.61
N LYS A 93 5.84 -5.02 -5.41
CA LYS A 93 5.11 -6.05 -6.16
C LYS A 93 3.60 -5.95 -5.96
N GLY A 94 3.15 -5.67 -4.73
CA GLY A 94 1.74 -5.48 -4.40
C GLY A 94 1.12 -4.29 -5.13
N ALA A 95 1.82 -3.15 -5.18
CA ALA A 95 1.34 -1.99 -5.92
C ALA A 95 1.34 -2.23 -7.44
N LEU A 96 2.38 -2.88 -7.96
CA LEU A 96 2.44 -3.25 -9.37
C LEU A 96 1.27 -4.15 -9.76
N LEU A 97 1.01 -5.20 -8.98
CA LEU A 97 -0.12 -6.11 -9.19
C LEU A 97 -1.46 -5.37 -9.12
N THR A 98 -1.64 -4.50 -8.12
CA THR A 98 -2.88 -3.72 -7.94
C THR A 98 -3.13 -2.83 -9.15
N ASN A 99 -2.10 -2.11 -9.61
CA ASN A 99 -2.21 -1.24 -10.78
C ASN A 99 -2.45 -2.03 -12.06
N LEU A 100 -1.78 -3.17 -12.24
CA LEU A 100 -1.97 -4.01 -13.43
C LEU A 100 -3.41 -4.55 -13.50
N LEU A 101 -3.93 -5.07 -12.39
CA LEU A 101 -5.32 -5.54 -12.30
C LEU A 101 -6.31 -4.40 -12.54
N PHE A 102 -6.02 -3.20 -12.04
CA PHE A 102 -6.87 -2.03 -12.26
C PHE A 102 -6.90 -1.61 -13.74
N VAL A 103 -5.74 -1.54 -14.41
CA VAL A 103 -5.66 -1.23 -15.85
C VAL A 103 -6.38 -2.28 -16.69
N ILE A 104 -6.18 -3.57 -16.38
CA ILE A 104 -6.92 -4.66 -17.05
C ILE A 104 -8.42 -4.50 -16.83
N GLY A 105 -8.85 -4.16 -15.61
CA GLY A 105 -10.25 -3.89 -15.30
C GLY A 105 -10.83 -2.72 -16.10
N ILE A 106 -10.07 -1.64 -16.29
CA ILE A 106 -10.46 -0.51 -17.16
C ILE A 106 -10.63 -0.98 -18.61
N LEU A 107 -9.65 -1.71 -19.14
CA LEU A 107 -9.70 -2.18 -20.54
C LEU A 107 -10.90 -3.10 -20.75
N LEU A 108 -11.09 -4.11 -19.90
CA LEU A 108 -12.23 -5.02 -20.00
C LEU A 108 -13.57 -4.29 -19.85
N SER A 109 -13.63 -3.27 -18.99
CA SER A 109 -14.83 -2.44 -18.84
C SER A 109 -15.18 -1.66 -20.10
N GLN A 110 -14.20 -1.21 -20.89
CA GLN A 110 -14.45 -0.47 -22.13
C GLN A 110 -14.83 -1.40 -23.30
N TRP A 111 -14.36 -2.65 -23.27
CA TRP A 111 -14.68 -3.65 -24.31
C TRP A 111 -16.01 -4.37 -24.07
N ALA A 112 -16.52 -4.37 -22.84
CA ALA A 112 -17.78 -5.01 -22.46
C ALA A 112 -19.01 -4.07 -22.58
N VAL A 113 -18.81 -2.82 -22.98
CA VAL A 113 -19.84 -1.81 -23.30
C VAL A 113 -19.94 -1.67 -24.81
#